data_AF-A0A0D2NBD5-F1
#
_entry.id   AF-A0A0D2NBD5-F1
#
_cell.length_a   1.000
_cell.length_b   1.000
_cell.length_c   1.000
_cell.angle_alpha   90.00
_cell.angle_beta   90.00
_cell.angle_gamma   90.00
#
_symmetry.space_group_name_H-M   'P 1'
#
loop_
_entity.id
_entity.type
_entity.pdbx_description
1 polymer ?
#
loop_
_entity_poly.entity_id
_entity_poly.type
_entity_poly.pdbx_seq_one_letter_code
_entity_poly.pdbx_strand_id
1 'polypeptide(L)'
;MSENGVSHHNPGDEPAYVHWVAPDPRRLESLENPRIQEDGCLAITAEKKYYEYPDVPNGSVFVKRNLTPSEFIVARWNGELYVPDMILDRMRNEAATIRFIQKNTTIPTPNIRCAFEDHGRYYIITDFVPGVGMADIPEDKKSIVIEELKGYIAEMHNIKSTVIGSVLGKIILPPRVAEVLPGSRGERLREAPTPQFVMCHNDLSQYNIIVDEATFKINAILDWEYAGFFPPEFDGAFYLRPGPSTALEGEEDDVPKLLQILEQWRM
;
A
#
# COMPACT_ATOMS: atom_id res chain seq x y z
N MET A 1 5.50 -74.75 -16.42
CA MET A 1 5.50 -73.64 -17.38
C MET A 1 4.86 -72.47 -16.65
N SER A 2 5.60 -71.62 -15.91
CA SER A 2 6.39 -70.47 -16.40
C SER A 2 5.48 -69.51 -17.21
N GLU A 3 5.36 -68.21 -16.93
CA GLU A 3 6.34 -67.23 -16.45
C GLU A 3 5.70 -66.03 -15.71
N ASN A 4 6.55 -65.37 -14.93
CA ASN A 4 6.36 -64.07 -14.28
C ASN A 4 6.31 -62.92 -15.31
N GLY A 5 5.39 -61.98 -15.13
CA GLY A 5 5.42 -60.66 -15.76
C GLY A 5 5.85 -59.59 -14.76
N VAL A 6 7.14 -59.27 -14.76
CA VAL A 6 7.79 -58.25 -13.92
C VAL A 6 7.33 -56.85 -14.35
N SER A 7 6.88 -56.05 -13.39
CA SER A 7 6.71 -54.60 -13.54
C SER A 7 8.10 -53.95 -13.67
N HIS A 8 8.47 -53.56 -14.88
CA HIS A 8 9.63 -52.70 -15.11
C HIS A 8 9.29 -51.26 -14.71
N HIS A 9 9.74 -50.86 -13.53
CA HIS A 9 9.87 -49.45 -13.19
C HIS A 9 11.14 -48.93 -13.89
N ASN A 10 10.98 -48.03 -14.85
CA ASN A 10 12.10 -47.38 -15.51
C ASN A 10 12.74 -46.40 -14.50
N PRO A 11 14.01 -46.56 -14.11
CA PRO A 11 14.66 -45.65 -13.17
C PRO A 11 15.19 -44.38 -13.87
N GLY A 12 14.41 -43.85 -14.81
CA GLY A 12 14.76 -42.71 -15.66
C GLY A 12 13.71 -41.59 -15.69
N ASP A 13 12.60 -41.74 -14.98
CA ASP A 13 11.63 -40.65 -14.82
C ASP A 13 12.17 -39.68 -13.76
N GLU A 14 13.07 -38.78 -14.18
CA GLU A 14 13.29 -37.52 -13.46
C GLU A 14 11.91 -36.88 -13.25
N PRO A 15 11.59 -36.35 -12.04
CA PRO A 15 10.35 -35.61 -11.87
C PRO A 15 10.38 -34.49 -12.91
N ALA A 16 9.40 -34.50 -13.81
CA ALA A 16 9.27 -33.50 -14.87
C ALA A 16 9.37 -32.12 -14.22
N TYR A 17 10.54 -31.52 -14.28
CA TYR A 17 10.75 -30.14 -13.90
C TYR A 17 10.09 -29.37 -15.03
N VAL A 18 8.79 -29.15 -14.89
CA VAL A 18 8.08 -28.19 -15.72
C VAL A 18 8.77 -26.87 -15.43
N HIS A 19 9.64 -26.45 -16.34
CA HIS A 19 10.12 -25.08 -16.38
C HIS A 19 8.88 -24.21 -16.57
N TRP A 20 8.30 -23.76 -15.47
CA TRP A 20 7.39 -22.64 -15.48
C TRP A 20 8.25 -21.43 -15.82
N VAL A 21 8.43 -21.20 -17.12
CA VAL A 21 8.73 -19.84 -17.59
C VAL A 21 7.64 -18.98 -16.97
N ALA A 22 8.02 -17.97 -16.19
CA ALA A 22 7.05 -17.05 -15.60
C ALA A 22 6.10 -16.60 -16.73
N PRO A 23 4.77 -16.76 -16.57
CA PRO A 23 3.85 -16.48 -17.65
C PRO A 23 4.08 -15.07 -18.17
N ASP A 24 4.15 -14.91 -19.48
CA ASP A 24 4.43 -13.61 -20.09
C ASP A 24 3.24 -12.66 -19.84
N PRO A 25 3.41 -11.56 -19.07
CA PRO A 25 2.32 -10.63 -18.76
C PRO A 25 1.76 -9.92 -20.01
N ARG A 26 2.42 -10.09 -21.17
CA ARG A 26 1.99 -9.58 -22.48
C ARG A 26 1.01 -10.52 -23.21
N ARG A 27 0.78 -11.75 -22.74
CA ARG A 27 -0.21 -12.65 -23.36
C ARG A 27 -1.60 -12.03 -23.22
N LEU A 28 -2.34 -11.93 -24.33
CA LEU A 28 -3.71 -11.40 -24.32
C LEU A 28 -4.75 -12.49 -24.02
N GLU A 29 -4.35 -13.77 -24.05
CA GLU A 29 -5.23 -14.90 -23.75
C GLU A 29 -5.41 -15.08 -22.24
N SER A 30 -6.66 -15.30 -21.82
CA SER A 30 -7.09 -15.25 -20.42
C SER A 30 -6.54 -16.34 -19.52
N LEU A 31 -6.21 -17.51 -20.07
CA LEU A 31 -5.81 -18.67 -19.27
C LEU A 31 -4.36 -18.60 -18.78
N GLU A 32 -3.53 -17.73 -19.36
CA GLU A 32 -2.09 -17.68 -19.09
C GLU A 32 -1.56 -16.29 -18.75
N ASN A 33 -2.40 -15.24 -18.75
CA ASN A 33 -1.99 -13.91 -18.32
C ASN A 33 -2.33 -13.65 -16.83
N PRO A 34 -1.34 -13.67 -15.93
CA PRO A 34 -1.56 -13.44 -14.50
C PRO A 34 -2.04 -12.01 -14.19
N ARG A 35 -1.80 -11.06 -15.11
CA ARG A 35 -2.20 -9.64 -14.99
C ARG A 35 -3.49 -9.31 -15.75
N ILE A 36 -4.35 -10.30 -16.04
CA ILE A 36 -5.67 -10.02 -16.61
C ILE A 36 -6.57 -9.28 -15.61
N GLN A 37 -7.39 -8.34 -16.12
CA GLN A 37 -8.50 -7.78 -15.33
C GLN A 37 -9.68 -8.73 -15.43
N GLU A 38 -9.77 -9.65 -14.47
CA GLU A 38 -10.94 -10.51 -14.28
C GLU A 38 -12.20 -9.69 -13.92
N ASP A 39 -13.38 -10.28 -14.08
CA ASP A 39 -14.66 -9.63 -13.78
C ASP A 39 -14.66 -9.03 -12.36
N GLY A 40 -15.04 -7.75 -12.27
CA GLY A 40 -15.02 -6.96 -11.03
C GLY A 40 -13.68 -6.31 -10.69
N CYS A 41 -12.59 -6.62 -11.40
CA CYS A 41 -11.30 -5.93 -11.23
C CYS A 41 -11.32 -4.56 -11.92
N LEU A 42 -11.45 -3.47 -11.16
CA LEU A 42 -11.45 -2.12 -11.72
C LEU A 42 -10.08 -1.68 -12.21
N ALA A 43 -9.03 -2.05 -11.48
CA ALA A 43 -7.70 -1.53 -11.73
C ALA A 43 -6.61 -2.51 -11.33
N ILE A 44 -5.50 -2.46 -12.06
CA ILE A 44 -4.25 -3.15 -11.75
C ILE A 44 -3.11 -2.12 -11.81
N THR A 45 -2.39 -1.97 -10.70
CA THR A 45 -1.17 -1.14 -10.65
C THR A 45 0.08 -2.01 -10.81
N ALA A 46 1.27 -1.44 -10.65
CA ALA A 46 2.51 -2.20 -10.62
C ALA A 46 2.55 -3.23 -9.46
N GLU A 47 1.72 -3.04 -8.43
CA GLU A 47 1.84 -3.76 -7.17
C GLU A 47 0.53 -4.38 -6.66
N LYS A 48 -0.64 -3.90 -7.12
CA LYS A 48 -1.94 -4.25 -6.54
C LYS A 48 -3.02 -4.47 -7.60
N LYS A 49 -4.07 -5.23 -7.24
CA LYS A 49 -5.37 -5.23 -7.93
C LYS A 49 -6.44 -4.66 -7.01
N TYR A 50 -7.41 -3.99 -7.61
CA TYR A 50 -8.54 -3.36 -6.94
C TYR A 50 -9.85 -3.88 -7.53
N TYR A 51 -10.83 -4.13 -6.66
CA TYR A 51 -12.14 -4.63 -7.02
C TYR A 51 -13.22 -3.85 -6.29
N GLU A 52 -14.40 -3.78 -6.89
CA GLU A 52 -15.62 -3.23 -6.30
C GLU A 52 -16.76 -4.19 -6.59
N TYR A 53 -17.53 -4.48 -5.56
CA TYR A 53 -18.71 -5.31 -5.68
C TYR A 53 -19.89 -4.53 -5.08
N PRO A 54 -20.70 -3.85 -5.91
CA PRO A 54 -21.79 -3.00 -5.44
C PRO A 54 -22.94 -3.82 -4.83
N ASP A 55 -23.14 -5.05 -5.30
CA ASP A 55 -24.31 -5.87 -5.00
C ASP A 55 -24.00 -7.06 -4.08
N VAL A 56 -23.36 -6.82 -2.93
CA VAL A 56 -23.12 -7.87 -1.93
C VAL A 56 -24.03 -7.69 -0.70
N PRO A 57 -24.38 -8.80 0.01
CA PRO A 57 -25.09 -8.70 1.27
C PRO A 57 -24.38 -7.74 2.24
N ASN A 58 -25.16 -6.89 2.89
CA ASN A 58 -24.71 -5.83 3.80
C ASN A 58 -24.03 -4.62 3.13
N GLY A 59 -24.25 -4.40 1.82
CA GLY A 59 -23.85 -3.19 1.10
C GLY A 59 -22.53 -3.33 0.36
N SER A 60 -22.26 -2.39 -0.55
CA SER A 60 -21.10 -2.41 -1.46
C SER A 60 -19.76 -2.55 -0.75
N VAL A 61 -18.83 -3.28 -1.36
CA VAL A 61 -17.46 -3.45 -0.85
C VAL A 61 -16.42 -3.02 -1.86
N PHE A 62 -15.30 -2.54 -1.32
CA PHE A 62 -14.06 -2.33 -2.05
C PHE A 62 -13.03 -3.36 -1.57
N VAL A 63 -12.27 -3.94 -2.50
CA VAL A 63 -11.24 -4.93 -2.21
C VAL A 63 -9.92 -4.47 -2.80
N LYS A 64 -8.89 -4.47 -1.95
CA LYS A 64 -7.50 -4.25 -2.34
C LYS A 64 -6.71 -5.54 -2.07
N ARG A 65 -5.86 -5.96 -3.02
CA ARG A 65 -4.86 -7.02 -2.79
C ARG A 65 -3.52 -6.71 -3.43
N ASN A 66 -2.45 -7.25 -2.89
CA ASN A 66 -1.16 -7.25 -3.58
C ASN A 66 -1.13 -8.24 -4.75
N LEU A 67 -0.20 -7.99 -5.66
CA LEU A 67 0.24 -8.92 -6.69
C LEU A 67 1.21 -9.96 -6.13
N THR A 68 1.26 -11.12 -6.78
CA THR A 68 2.21 -12.20 -6.50
C THR A 68 3.33 -12.24 -7.54
N PRO A 69 4.43 -13.01 -7.33
CA PRO A 69 5.56 -13.03 -8.25
C PRO A 69 5.20 -13.35 -9.71
N SER A 70 4.18 -14.17 -9.96
CA SER A 70 3.71 -14.44 -11.32
C SER A 70 3.05 -13.21 -11.97
N GLU A 71 2.54 -12.26 -11.18
CA GLU A 71 1.85 -11.06 -11.63
C GLU A 71 2.76 -9.83 -11.73
N PHE A 72 4.04 -9.93 -11.36
CA PHE A 72 4.98 -8.81 -11.38
C PHE A 72 5.32 -8.36 -12.80
N ILE A 73 5.68 -7.08 -12.95
CA ILE A 73 5.98 -6.47 -14.25
C ILE A 73 7.43 -6.77 -14.62
N VAL A 74 7.65 -7.13 -15.89
CA VAL A 74 8.99 -7.15 -16.50
C VAL A 74 9.14 -5.89 -17.35
N ALA A 75 10.13 -5.06 -17.02
CA ALA A 75 10.39 -3.81 -17.70
C ALA A 75 10.74 -4.02 -19.17
N ARG A 76 10.09 -3.27 -20.07
CA ARG A 76 10.23 -3.46 -21.52
C ARG A 76 11.62 -3.12 -22.05
N TRP A 77 12.32 -2.19 -21.39
CA TRP A 77 13.56 -1.61 -21.91
C TRP A 77 14.81 -2.41 -21.52
N ASN A 78 14.81 -3.11 -20.38
CA ASN A 78 15.96 -3.88 -19.90
C ASN A 78 15.62 -5.33 -19.51
N GLY A 79 14.35 -5.73 -19.52
CA GLY A 79 13.93 -7.08 -19.15
C GLY A 79 14.01 -7.36 -17.65
N GLU A 80 14.21 -6.35 -16.81
CA GLU A 80 14.29 -6.55 -15.35
C GLU A 80 12.91 -6.74 -14.74
N LEU A 81 12.83 -7.65 -13.78
CA LEU A 81 11.64 -7.88 -12.98
C LEU A 81 11.50 -6.75 -11.95
N TYR A 82 10.37 -6.04 -11.99
CA TYR A 82 9.97 -5.13 -10.93
C TYR A 82 9.43 -5.93 -9.75
N VAL A 83 10.15 -5.90 -8.63
CA VAL A 83 9.74 -6.54 -7.37
C VAL A 83 9.27 -5.44 -6.42
N PRO A 84 7.96 -5.37 -6.08
CA PRO A 84 7.44 -4.39 -5.14
C PRO A 84 8.11 -4.51 -3.76
N ASP A 85 8.70 -3.42 -3.27
CA ASP A 85 9.38 -3.39 -1.97
C ASP A 85 8.36 -3.59 -0.83
N MET A 86 8.63 -4.55 0.07
CA MET A 86 7.84 -4.77 1.30
C MET A 86 6.31 -4.90 1.13
N ILE A 87 5.79 -5.25 -0.06
CA ILE A 87 4.35 -5.13 -0.37
C ILE A 87 3.43 -5.87 0.62
N LEU A 88 3.81 -7.07 1.09
CA LEU A 88 3.03 -7.78 2.10
C LEU A 88 3.05 -7.09 3.46
N ASP A 89 4.19 -6.52 3.87
CA ASP A 89 4.29 -5.76 5.11
C ASP A 89 3.48 -4.46 5.01
N ARG A 90 3.48 -3.78 3.85
CA ARG A 90 2.66 -2.58 3.61
C ARG A 90 1.16 -2.88 3.67
N MET A 91 0.70 -3.96 3.01
CA MET A 91 -0.71 -4.36 3.06
C MET A 91 -1.16 -4.74 4.49
N ARG A 92 -0.32 -5.47 5.25
CA ARG A 92 -0.58 -5.76 6.67
C ARG A 92 -0.62 -4.47 7.49
N ASN A 93 0.30 -3.56 7.21
CA ASN A 93 0.38 -2.28 7.92
C ASN A 93 -0.83 -1.40 7.66
N GLU A 94 -1.36 -1.36 6.44
CA GLU A 94 -2.58 -0.60 6.12
C GLU A 94 -3.75 -1.07 7.00
N ALA A 95 -4.02 -2.38 7.02
CA ALA A 95 -5.12 -2.94 7.82
C ALA A 95 -4.91 -2.74 9.33
N ALA A 96 -3.68 -2.85 9.81
CA ALA A 96 -3.35 -2.61 11.20
C ALA A 96 -3.49 -1.12 11.59
N THR A 97 -3.04 -0.22 10.71
CA THR A 97 -3.07 1.21 10.95
C THR A 97 -4.48 1.76 10.90
N ILE A 98 -5.32 1.35 9.94
CA ILE A 98 -6.74 1.74 9.92
C ILE A 98 -7.42 1.38 11.25
N ARG A 99 -7.25 0.15 11.75
CA ARG A 99 -7.80 -0.27 13.05
C ARG A 99 -7.23 0.54 14.22
N PHE A 100 -5.94 0.87 14.15
CA PHE A 100 -5.29 1.70 15.17
C PHE A 100 -5.88 3.12 15.17
N ILE A 101 -6.04 3.75 14.01
CA ILE A 101 -6.60 5.08 13.84
C ILE A 101 -8.05 5.10 14.35
N GLN A 102 -8.90 4.17 13.91
CA GLN A 102 -10.30 4.04 14.36
C GLN A 102 -10.44 3.93 15.89
N LYS A 103 -9.46 3.31 16.56
CA LYS A 103 -9.47 3.13 18.01
C LYS A 103 -9.01 4.38 18.77
N ASN A 104 -8.12 5.18 18.18
CA ASN A 104 -7.39 6.23 18.89
C ASN A 104 -7.73 7.65 18.44
N THR A 105 -8.45 7.81 17.34
CA THR A 105 -8.80 9.12 16.78
C THR A 105 -10.24 9.17 16.28
N THR A 106 -10.67 10.38 15.88
CA THR A 106 -11.93 10.63 15.17
C THR A 106 -11.77 10.62 13.65
N ILE A 107 -10.58 10.31 13.15
CA ILE A 107 -10.26 10.37 11.73
C ILE A 107 -11.12 9.35 10.96
N PRO A 108 -11.91 9.79 9.97
CA PRO A 108 -12.72 8.89 9.18
C PRO A 108 -11.82 8.01 8.31
N THR A 109 -12.02 6.70 8.38
CA THR A 109 -11.29 5.70 7.60
C THR A 109 -12.27 4.65 7.08
N PRO A 110 -11.93 3.87 6.04
CA PRO A 110 -12.77 2.78 5.59
C PRO A 110 -13.02 1.76 6.71
N ASN A 111 -14.26 1.33 6.87
CA ASN A 111 -14.58 0.23 7.78
C ASN A 111 -14.06 -1.10 7.19
N ILE A 112 -13.16 -1.79 7.89
CA ILE A 112 -12.61 -3.07 7.44
C ILE A 112 -13.59 -4.19 7.82
N ARG A 113 -14.18 -4.84 6.82
CA ARG A 113 -14.97 -6.07 7.01
C ARG A 113 -14.08 -7.25 7.34
N CYS A 114 -13.00 -7.42 6.60
CA CYS A 114 -11.96 -8.41 6.88
C CYS A 114 -10.63 -8.06 6.22
N ALA A 115 -9.55 -8.59 6.79
CA ALA A 115 -8.24 -8.54 6.19
C ALA A 115 -7.52 -9.86 6.51
N PHE A 116 -7.01 -10.54 5.49
CA PHE A 116 -6.44 -11.88 5.63
C PHE A 116 -5.43 -12.17 4.53
N GLU A 117 -4.57 -13.14 4.78
CA GLU A 117 -3.61 -13.63 3.80
C GLU A 117 -4.05 -15.00 3.27
N ASP A 118 -3.92 -15.18 1.97
CA ASP A 118 -4.08 -16.46 1.28
C ASP A 118 -2.99 -16.61 0.22
N HIS A 119 -2.12 -17.62 0.38
CA HIS A 119 -1.05 -17.96 -0.56
C HIS A 119 -0.22 -16.76 -1.07
N GLY A 120 0.25 -15.89 -0.18
CA GLY A 120 1.07 -14.73 -0.52
C GLY A 120 0.28 -13.54 -1.11
N ARG A 121 -1.05 -13.60 -1.09
CA ARG A 121 -1.96 -12.47 -1.33
C ARG A 121 -2.55 -12.02 -0.02
N TYR A 122 -2.37 -10.76 0.31
CA TYR A 122 -3.04 -10.11 1.42
C TYR A 122 -4.23 -9.34 0.87
N TYR A 123 -5.42 -9.66 1.36
CA TYR A 123 -6.66 -9.01 0.99
C TYR A 123 -7.07 -8.05 2.10
N ILE A 124 -7.50 -6.85 1.71
CA ILE A 124 -8.20 -5.90 2.58
C ILE A 124 -9.56 -5.66 1.93
N ILE A 125 -10.62 -6.01 2.66
CA ILE A 125 -12.01 -5.83 2.23
C ILE A 125 -12.64 -4.79 3.13
N THR A 126 -13.10 -3.69 2.54
CA THR A 126 -13.74 -2.58 3.25
C THR A 126 -15.17 -2.37 2.77
N ASP A 127 -15.98 -1.72 3.59
CA ASP A 127 -17.14 -1.01 3.07
C ASP A 127 -16.68 -0.03 1.98
N PHE A 128 -17.47 0.10 0.92
CA PHE A 128 -17.26 1.17 -0.05
C PHE A 128 -17.55 2.52 0.62
N VAL A 129 -16.65 3.48 0.44
CA VAL A 129 -16.82 4.84 0.99
C VAL A 129 -17.44 5.72 -0.10
N PRO A 130 -18.67 6.23 0.07
CA PRO A 130 -19.28 7.12 -0.90
C PRO A 130 -18.60 8.50 -0.91
N GLY A 131 -18.52 9.10 -2.09
CA GLY A 131 -17.99 10.45 -2.29
C GLY A 131 -17.12 10.56 -3.54
N VAL A 132 -16.42 11.67 -3.64
CA VAL A 132 -15.44 11.95 -4.70
C VAL A 132 -14.08 12.22 -4.10
N GLY A 133 -13.01 12.07 -4.88
CA GLY A 133 -11.67 12.44 -4.44
C GLY A 133 -11.57 13.95 -4.22
N MET A 134 -10.82 14.40 -3.22
CA MET A 134 -10.52 15.82 -3.03
C MET A 134 -9.81 16.42 -4.25
N ALA A 135 -9.09 15.61 -5.03
CA ALA A 135 -8.48 16.05 -6.29
C ALA A 135 -9.52 16.48 -7.33
N ASP A 136 -10.74 15.93 -7.27
CA ASP A 136 -11.79 16.09 -8.28
C ASP A 136 -12.80 17.19 -7.93
N ILE A 137 -12.75 17.76 -6.71
CA ILE A 137 -13.62 18.88 -6.33
C ILE A 137 -13.08 20.24 -6.85
N PRO A 138 -13.97 21.26 -7.00
CA PRO A 138 -13.54 22.59 -7.41
C PRO A 138 -12.49 23.21 -6.47
N GLU A 139 -11.52 23.93 -7.04
CA GLU A 139 -10.37 24.48 -6.31
C GLU A 139 -10.78 25.42 -5.17
N ASP A 140 -11.84 26.22 -5.36
CA ASP A 140 -12.37 27.12 -4.34
C ASP A 140 -12.98 26.40 -3.13
N LYS A 141 -13.29 25.10 -3.28
CA LYS A 141 -13.85 24.25 -2.21
C LYS A 141 -12.80 23.47 -1.43
N LYS A 142 -11.60 23.28 -1.98
CA LYS A 142 -10.52 22.53 -1.31
C LYS A 142 -10.11 23.14 0.03
N SER A 143 -10.20 24.46 0.18
CA SER A 143 -9.93 25.14 1.45
C SER A 143 -10.82 24.63 2.61
N ILE A 144 -12.09 24.31 2.34
CA ILE A 144 -13.03 23.78 3.35
C ILE A 144 -12.54 22.41 3.85
N VAL A 145 -12.15 21.54 2.92
CA VAL A 145 -11.62 20.20 3.19
C VAL A 145 -10.29 20.30 3.95
N ILE A 146 -9.40 21.21 3.54
CA ILE A 146 -8.08 21.40 4.16
C ILE A 146 -8.21 21.86 5.62
N GLU A 147 -9.15 22.76 5.92
CA GLU A 147 -9.35 23.18 7.31
C GLU A 147 -9.83 22.04 8.21
N GLU A 148 -10.71 21.16 7.71
CA GLU A 148 -11.09 19.94 8.45
C GLU A 148 -9.91 18.97 8.58
N LEU A 149 -9.16 18.74 7.49
CA LEU A 149 -8.02 17.84 7.46
C LEU A 149 -6.93 18.25 8.45
N LYS A 150 -6.66 19.54 8.63
CA LYS A 150 -5.69 20.05 9.62
C LYS A 150 -6.04 19.61 11.03
N GLY A 151 -7.33 19.54 11.37
CA GLY A 151 -7.80 19.02 12.66
C GLY A 151 -7.43 17.55 12.83
N TYR A 152 -7.66 16.72 11.80
CA TYR A 152 -7.29 15.31 11.80
C TYR A 152 -5.77 15.09 11.85
N ILE A 153 -4.99 15.89 11.14
CA ILE A 153 -3.52 15.84 11.20
C ILE A 153 -3.04 16.17 12.61
N ALA A 154 -3.59 17.20 13.25
CA ALA A 154 -3.24 17.56 14.62
C ALA A 154 -3.58 16.44 15.62
N GLU A 155 -4.74 15.80 15.45
CA GLU A 155 -5.14 14.64 16.26
C GLU A 155 -4.18 13.45 16.06
N MET A 156 -3.85 13.13 14.81
CA MET A 156 -2.90 12.09 14.44
C MET A 156 -1.51 12.36 15.04
N HIS A 157 -0.99 13.58 14.89
CA HIS A 157 0.34 13.97 15.35
C HIS A 157 0.45 14.04 16.89
N ASN A 158 -0.68 14.09 17.59
CA ASN A 158 -0.71 14.03 19.04
C ASN A 158 -0.41 12.61 19.58
N ILE A 159 -0.53 11.57 18.74
CA ILE A 159 -0.15 10.20 19.10
C ILE A 159 1.35 10.05 18.92
N LYS A 160 2.07 9.75 20.02
CA LYS A 160 3.54 9.73 20.05
C LYS A 160 4.12 8.37 20.39
N SER A 161 5.32 8.13 19.89
CA SER A 161 6.14 6.94 20.13
C SER A 161 7.61 7.31 20.36
N THR A 162 8.33 6.44 21.07
CA THR A 162 9.80 6.46 21.18
C THR A 162 10.49 5.69 20.06
N VAL A 163 9.74 4.94 19.24
CA VAL A 163 10.27 4.04 18.20
C VAL A 163 9.82 4.50 16.83
N ILE A 164 10.76 4.57 15.87
CA ILE A 164 10.44 4.78 14.46
C ILE A 164 9.92 3.47 13.84
N GLY A 165 8.80 3.55 13.14
CA GLY A 165 8.26 2.43 12.38
C GLY A 165 6.74 2.37 12.39
N SER A 166 6.20 1.46 11.59
CA SER A 166 4.78 1.13 11.53
C SER A 166 4.22 0.68 12.89
N VAL A 167 2.89 0.64 12.99
CA VAL A 167 2.19 0.06 14.16
C VAL A 167 2.50 -1.42 14.39
N LEU A 168 3.07 -2.10 13.39
CA LEU A 168 3.54 -3.49 13.47
C LEU A 168 5.05 -3.60 13.75
N GLY A 169 5.74 -2.49 14.00
CA GLY A 169 7.18 -2.45 14.31
C GLY A 169 8.10 -2.66 13.10
N LYS A 170 7.56 -2.67 11.87
CA LYS A 170 8.36 -2.67 10.63
C LYS A 170 8.68 -1.25 10.21
N ILE A 171 9.89 -0.99 9.73
CA ILE A 171 10.23 0.31 9.13
C ILE A 171 9.78 0.29 7.68
N ILE A 172 8.61 0.91 7.42
CA ILE A 172 8.07 1.12 6.09
C ILE A 172 8.27 2.59 5.76
N LEU A 173 9.22 2.88 4.87
CA LEU A 173 9.55 4.25 4.50
C LEU A 173 8.55 4.81 3.48
N PRO A 174 8.25 6.12 3.50
CA PRO A 174 7.38 6.75 2.51
C PRO A 174 7.84 6.43 1.07
N PRO A 175 6.92 6.41 0.08
CA PRO A 175 7.24 6.01 -1.30
C PRO A 175 8.50 6.69 -1.85
N ARG A 176 8.56 8.03 -1.76
CA ARG A 176 9.67 8.86 -2.23
C ARG A 176 11.02 8.54 -1.58
N VAL A 177 11.02 8.10 -0.32
CA VAL A 177 12.24 7.71 0.40
C VAL A 177 12.62 6.26 0.07
N ALA A 178 11.63 5.37 -0.06
CA ALA A 178 11.83 3.96 -0.39
C ALA A 178 12.42 3.75 -1.79
N GLU A 179 12.21 4.69 -2.72
CA GLU A 179 12.87 4.70 -4.05
C GLU A 179 14.40 4.76 -3.94
N VAL A 180 14.93 5.48 -2.95
CA VAL A 180 16.38 5.65 -2.73
C VAL A 180 16.92 4.65 -1.71
N LEU A 181 16.13 4.37 -0.67
CA LEU A 181 16.48 3.46 0.42
C LEU A 181 15.36 2.42 0.60
N PRO A 182 15.38 1.31 -0.15
CA PRO A 182 14.36 0.27 -0.03
C PRO A 182 14.31 -0.31 1.39
N GLY A 183 13.11 -0.47 1.94
CA GLY A 183 12.91 -0.97 3.30
C GLY A 183 13.38 -2.42 3.48
N SER A 184 13.41 -3.19 2.39
CA SER A 184 14.03 -4.52 2.33
C SER A 184 15.51 -4.56 2.76
N ARG A 185 16.20 -3.43 2.84
CA ARG A 185 17.56 -3.35 3.41
C ARG A 185 17.62 -3.65 4.91
N GLY A 186 16.50 -3.55 5.63
CA GLY A 186 16.41 -3.94 7.04
C GLY A 186 17.17 -3.00 7.97
N GLU A 187 16.92 -1.70 7.84
CA GLU A 187 17.52 -0.68 8.72
C GLU A 187 17.24 -0.96 10.20
N ARG A 188 18.20 -0.60 11.06
CA ARG A 188 18.05 -0.65 12.51
C ARG A 188 18.19 0.77 13.05
N LEU A 189 17.12 1.23 13.68
CA LEU A 189 17.04 2.57 14.25
C LEU A 189 16.96 2.46 15.77
N ARG A 190 17.72 3.31 16.46
CA ARG A 190 17.68 3.40 17.92
C ARG A 190 16.41 4.09 18.39
N GLU A 191 15.96 3.76 19.59
CA GLU A 191 14.83 4.42 20.23
C GLU A 191 15.20 5.83 20.71
N ALA A 192 14.21 6.72 20.72
CA ALA A 192 14.31 8.03 21.33
C ALA A 192 14.16 7.93 22.87
N PRO A 193 14.84 8.79 23.64
CA PRO A 193 14.72 8.81 25.10
C PRO A 193 13.33 9.25 25.59
N THR A 194 12.58 9.96 24.76
CA THR A 194 11.23 10.46 25.05
C THR A 194 10.33 10.33 23.82
N PRO A 195 9.00 10.18 23.97
CA PRO A 195 8.08 10.08 22.83
C PRO A 195 8.10 11.37 22.00
N GLN A 196 8.69 11.31 20.80
CA GLN A 196 8.83 12.45 19.90
C GLN A 196 8.49 12.12 18.44
N PHE A 197 8.41 10.83 18.10
CA PHE A 197 7.94 10.42 16.79
C PHE A 197 6.42 10.44 16.80
N VAL A 198 5.84 11.09 15.82
CA VAL A 198 4.39 11.27 15.69
C VAL A 198 3.84 10.27 14.70
N MET A 199 2.57 9.90 14.82
CA MET A 199 1.91 9.12 13.79
C MET A 199 1.84 9.96 12.51
N CYS A 200 2.47 9.51 11.43
CA CYS A 200 2.46 10.13 10.11
C CYS A 200 1.67 9.25 9.14
N HIS A 201 0.96 9.88 8.21
CA HIS A 201 0.32 9.15 7.10
C HIS A 201 1.35 8.76 6.03
N ASN A 202 2.37 9.61 5.81
CA ASN A 202 3.48 9.45 4.87
C ASN A 202 3.12 9.45 3.36
N ASP A 203 1.84 9.34 3.03
CA ASP A 203 1.34 9.44 1.65
C ASP A 203 0.02 10.25 1.55
N LEU A 204 -0.06 11.40 2.23
CA LEU A 204 -1.31 12.19 2.33
C LEU A 204 -1.47 13.18 1.17
N SER A 205 -1.88 12.68 0.00
CA SER A 205 -2.23 13.48 -1.17
C SER A 205 -3.75 13.73 -1.30
N GLN A 206 -4.14 14.62 -2.22
CA GLN A 206 -5.57 14.86 -2.53
C GLN A 206 -6.30 13.62 -3.06
N TYR A 207 -5.58 12.63 -3.58
CA TYR A 207 -6.17 11.38 -4.10
C TYR A 207 -6.54 10.39 -2.97
N ASN A 208 -5.98 10.58 -1.78
CA ASN A 208 -6.22 9.73 -0.62
C ASN A 208 -7.28 10.31 0.32
N ILE A 209 -8.07 11.28 -0.13
CA ILE A 209 -9.11 11.94 0.66
C ILE A 209 -10.43 11.85 -0.11
N ILE A 210 -11.40 11.14 0.45
CA ILE A 210 -12.78 11.06 -0.07
C ILE A 210 -13.65 12.08 0.65
N VAL A 211 -14.38 12.87 -0.13
CA VAL A 211 -15.27 13.92 0.38
C VAL A 211 -16.69 13.74 -0.11
N ASP A 212 -17.64 14.15 0.72
CA ASP A 212 -19.03 14.32 0.31
C ASP A 212 -19.14 15.52 -0.65
N GLU A 213 -19.70 15.30 -1.83
CA GLU A 213 -19.73 16.30 -2.91
C GLU A 213 -20.62 17.51 -2.57
N ALA A 214 -21.65 17.32 -1.73
CA ALA A 214 -22.59 18.38 -1.38
C ALA A 214 -22.11 19.26 -0.22
N THR A 215 -21.41 18.66 0.74
CA THR A 215 -21.01 19.31 2.01
C THR A 215 -19.52 19.59 2.11
N PHE A 216 -18.70 18.94 1.27
CA PHE A 216 -17.23 18.92 1.33
C PHE A 216 -16.68 18.39 2.66
N LYS A 217 -17.46 17.58 3.37
CA LYS A 217 -17.01 16.84 4.55
C LYS A 217 -16.16 15.66 4.15
N ILE A 218 -15.08 15.41 4.90
CA ILE A 218 -14.23 14.23 4.68
C ILE A 218 -15.00 12.98 5.14
N ASN A 219 -15.28 12.09 4.18
CA ASN A 219 -15.91 10.80 4.43
C ASN A 219 -14.89 9.70 4.75
N ALA A 220 -13.66 9.80 4.21
CA ALA A 220 -12.54 8.95 4.62
C ALA A 220 -11.17 9.52 4.17
N ILE A 221 -10.14 9.18 4.94
CA ILE A 221 -8.74 9.20 4.51
C ILE A 221 -8.32 7.76 4.18
N LEU A 222 -7.73 7.56 3.01
CA LEU A 222 -7.38 6.27 2.41
C LEU A 222 -5.86 6.04 2.39
N ASP A 223 -5.46 4.80 2.08
CA ASP A 223 -4.09 4.41 1.74
C ASP A 223 -3.04 4.59 2.86
N TRP A 224 -3.34 3.99 4.02
CA TRP A 224 -2.50 4.02 5.22
C TRP A 224 -1.31 3.05 5.20
N GLU A 225 -0.93 2.51 4.04
CA GLU A 225 0.05 1.42 3.95
C GLU A 225 1.48 1.84 4.37
N TYR A 226 1.79 3.13 4.21
CA TYR A 226 3.06 3.75 4.60
C TYR A 226 3.03 4.40 5.98
N ALA A 227 1.90 4.39 6.66
CA ALA A 227 1.73 5.10 7.91
C ALA A 227 2.52 4.45 9.06
N GLY A 228 2.96 5.28 10.01
CA GLY A 228 3.74 4.85 11.15
C GLY A 228 4.28 6.01 11.97
N PHE A 229 5.06 5.70 13.00
CA PHE A 229 5.68 6.71 13.85
C PHE A 229 6.99 7.17 13.24
N PHE A 230 7.09 8.47 12.93
CA PHE A 230 8.27 9.10 12.34
C PHE A 230 8.48 10.51 12.90
N PRO A 231 9.65 11.12 12.68
CA PRO A 231 9.79 12.56 12.83
C PRO A 231 8.72 13.29 11.99
N PRO A 232 8.11 14.38 12.50
CA PRO A 232 6.99 15.05 11.84
C PRO A 232 7.31 15.56 10.42
N GLU A 233 8.59 15.76 10.10
CA GLU A 233 9.06 16.13 8.77
C GLU A 233 8.71 15.11 7.68
N PHE A 234 8.42 13.86 8.05
CA PHE A 234 8.03 12.81 7.11
C PHE A 234 6.63 13.02 6.53
N ASP A 235 5.75 13.70 7.27
CA ASP A 235 4.34 13.90 6.90
C ASP A 235 4.18 15.18 6.08
N GLY A 236 4.69 15.13 4.84
CA GLY A 236 4.66 16.24 3.90
C GLY A 236 3.23 16.70 3.57
N ALA A 237 3.03 18.01 3.43
CA ALA A 237 1.73 18.63 3.17
C ALA A 237 1.28 18.53 1.69
N PHE A 238 1.41 17.34 1.09
CA PHE A 238 1.11 17.11 -0.32
C PHE A 238 -0.36 17.33 -0.69
N TYR A 239 -1.28 17.19 0.28
CA TYR A 239 -2.70 17.54 0.14
C TYR A 239 -2.96 19.00 -0.27
N LEU A 240 -1.98 19.90 -0.14
CA LEU A 240 -2.10 21.30 -0.55
C LEU A 240 -2.06 21.49 -2.07
N ARG A 241 -1.70 20.46 -2.85
CA ARG A 241 -1.68 20.54 -4.31
C ARG A 241 -2.10 19.22 -4.98
N PRO A 242 -2.49 19.26 -6.26
CA PRO A 242 -2.64 18.04 -7.05
C PRO A 242 -1.32 17.29 -7.24
N GLY A 243 -1.42 15.99 -7.51
CA GLY A 243 -0.27 15.12 -7.80
C GLY A 243 0.13 14.18 -6.66
N PRO A 244 1.19 13.40 -6.87
CA PRO A 244 1.68 12.41 -5.90
C PRO A 244 2.36 13.07 -4.69
N SER A 245 2.56 12.25 -3.65
CA SER A 245 3.31 12.62 -2.43
C SER A 245 4.83 12.58 -2.61
N THR A 246 5.31 13.25 -3.65
CA THR A 246 6.73 13.47 -3.96
C THR A 246 6.92 14.85 -4.55
N ALA A 247 8.12 15.42 -4.49
CA ALA A 247 8.42 16.73 -5.07
C ALA A 247 8.20 16.73 -6.58
N LEU A 248 7.52 17.78 -7.07
CA LEU A 248 7.34 18.02 -8.51
C LEU A 248 8.44 18.94 -9.05
N GLU A 249 8.50 19.08 -10.38
CA GLU A 249 9.46 19.98 -11.03
C GLU A 249 9.33 21.41 -10.47
N GLY A 250 10.45 21.95 -9.96
CA GLY A 250 10.50 23.28 -9.36
C GLY A 250 10.21 23.33 -7.85
N GLU A 251 9.83 22.20 -7.24
CA GLU A 251 9.68 22.09 -5.79
C GLU A 251 10.98 21.65 -5.11
N GLU A 252 11.09 21.93 -3.81
CA GLU A 252 12.19 21.40 -2.99
C GLU A 252 11.97 19.91 -2.74
N ASP A 253 12.96 19.09 -3.12
CA ASP A 253 12.98 17.66 -2.81
C ASP A 253 13.37 17.45 -1.33
N ASP A 254 12.45 16.90 -0.54
CA ASP A 254 12.65 16.64 0.88
C ASP A 254 13.44 15.35 1.15
N VAL A 255 13.59 14.46 0.16
CA VAL A 255 14.21 13.13 0.33
C VAL A 255 15.62 13.21 0.91
N PRO A 256 16.55 14.08 0.45
CA PRO A 256 17.88 14.20 1.05
C PRO A 256 17.84 14.56 2.54
N LYS A 257 16.92 15.45 2.93
CA LYS A 257 16.74 15.86 4.33
C LYS A 257 16.18 14.71 5.17
N LEU A 258 15.20 13.97 4.66
CA LEU A 258 14.62 12.82 5.35
C LEU A 258 15.66 11.70 5.56
N LEU A 259 16.50 11.44 4.57
CA LEU A 259 17.61 10.48 4.68
C LEU A 259 18.62 10.93 5.74
N GLN A 260 18.96 12.22 5.80
CA GLN A 260 19.84 12.76 6.84
C GLN A 260 19.24 12.60 8.24
N ILE A 261 17.92 12.79 8.38
CA ILE A 261 17.22 12.56 9.65
C ILE A 261 17.30 11.09 10.05
N LEU A 262 17.04 10.14 9.13
CA LEU A 262 17.12 8.70 9.42
C LEU A 262 18.52 8.29 9.88
N GLU A 263 19.56 8.80 9.21
CA GLU A 263 20.95 8.47 9.55
C GLU A 263 21.30 8.88 10.99
N GLN A 264 20.70 9.96 11.52
CA GLN A 264 20.90 10.35 12.93
C GLN A 264 20.38 9.30 13.91
N TRP A 265 19.41 8.48 13.51
CA TRP A 265 18.79 7.44 14.34
C TRP A 265 19.36 6.05 14.06
N ARG A 266 20.23 5.90 13.07
CA ARG A 266 20.83 4.61 12.72
C ARG A 266 21.67 4.05 13.87
N MET A 267 21.60 2.73 14.05
CA MET A 267 22.41 1.98 15.01
C MET A 267 23.77 1.59 14.45
#